data_AF-A0A4R7FIW2-F1
#
_entry.id   AF-A0A4R7FIW2-F1
#
_cell.length_a   1.000
_cell.length_b   1.000
_cell.length_c   1.000
_cell.angle_alpha   90.00
_cell.angle_beta   90.00
_cell.angle_gamma   90.00
#
_symmetry.space_group_name_H-M   'P 1'
#
loop_
_entity.id
_entity.type
_entity.pdbx_description
1 polymer ?
#
loop_
_entity_poly.entity_id
_entity_poly.type
_entity_poly.pdbx_seq_one_letter_code
_entity_poly.pdbx_strand_id
1 'polypeptide(L)'
;MSVLRVVVTRSGGFAGLTATTEVDDPDEAERITEAVHRAAGSPAGNRRDDFVYEFTIVTTTETEHVELTGAQVPAEVRARLR
;
A
#
# COMPACT_ATOMS: atom_id res chain seq x y z
N MET A 1 2.22 -16.81 6.08
CA MET A 1 1.14 -16.68 5.08
C MET A 1 1.83 -16.26 3.80
N SER A 2 1.85 -17.08 2.75
CA SER A 2 2.64 -16.74 1.55
C SER A 2 1.90 -15.73 0.69
N VAL A 3 2.51 -14.56 0.51
CA VAL A 3 1.99 -13.50 -0.36
C VAL A 3 2.42 -13.80 -1.80
N LEU A 4 1.47 -13.76 -2.73
CA LEU A 4 1.72 -14.02 -4.16
C LEU A 4 2.02 -12.73 -4.90
N ARG A 5 1.25 -11.69 -4.63
CA ARG A 5 1.42 -10.36 -5.22
C ARG A 5 0.73 -9.29 -4.39
N VAL A 6 1.16 -8.05 -4.56
CA VAL A 6 0.50 -6.88 -4.00
C VAL A 6 0.21 -5.89 -5.12
N VAL A 7 -1.05 -5.49 -5.24
CA VAL A 7 -1.46 -4.40 -6.14
C VAL A 7 -1.69 -3.16 -5.30
N VAL A 8 -1.02 -2.06 -5.62
CA VAL A 8 -1.15 -0.81 -4.88
C VAL A 8 -1.70 0.26 -5.77
N THR A 9 -2.83 0.83 -5.38
CA THR A 9 -3.45 1.96 -6.04
C THR A 9 -3.27 3.20 -5.17
N ARG A 10 -2.47 4.14 -5.65
CA ARG A 10 -2.35 5.48 -5.07
C ARG A 10 -3.33 6.41 -5.74
N SER A 11 -4.22 7.05 -4.99
CA SER A 11 -5.17 8.06 -5.46
C SER A 11 -5.05 9.35 -4.65
N GLY A 12 -5.18 10.51 -5.30
CA GLY A 12 -5.22 11.81 -4.62
C GLY A 12 -4.25 12.86 -5.18
N GLY A 13 -3.95 13.87 -4.38
CA GLY A 13 -3.21 15.07 -4.79
C GLY A 13 -4.04 16.07 -5.60
N PHE A 14 -3.47 17.25 -5.85
CA PHE A 14 -4.16 18.44 -6.39
C PHE A 14 -4.88 18.24 -7.74
N ALA A 15 -4.59 17.15 -8.46
CA ALA A 15 -5.17 16.84 -9.77
C ALA A 15 -5.96 15.51 -9.81
N GLY A 16 -6.18 14.84 -8.67
CA GLY A 16 -6.86 13.54 -8.63
C GLY A 16 -6.10 12.45 -9.40
N LEU A 17 -4.77 12.44 -9.27
CA LEU A 17 -3.93 11.47 -9.96
C LEU A 17 -4.12 10.09 -9.34
N THR A 18 -4.34 9.10 -10.20
CA THR A 18 -4.34 7.68 -9.83
C THR A 18 -3.14 7.01 -10.46
N ALA A 19 -2.37 6.28 -9.67
CA ALA A 19 -1.27 5.44 -10.12
C ALA A 19 -1.43 4.05 -9.51
N THR A 20 -1.30 3.01 -10.34
CA THR A 20 -1.36 1.62 -9.89
C THR A 20 -0.01 0.95 -10.15
N THR A 21 0.52 0.29 -9.14
CA THR A 21 1.77 -0.47 -9.19
C THR A 21 1.48 -1.90 -8.78
N GLU A 22 1.92 -2.87 -9.58
CA GLU A 22 1.83 -4.30 -9.27
C GLU A 22 3.21 -4.81 -8.84
N VAL A 23 3.23 -5.56 -7.75
CA VAL A 23 4.42 -6.20 -7.19
C VAL A 23 4.19 -7.70 -7.18
N ASP A 24 4.76 -8.40 -8.16
CA ASP A 24 4.61 -9.85 -8.36
C ASP A 24 5.79 -10.67 -7.81
N ASP A 25 6.85 -10.02 -7.33
CA ASP A 25 7.95 -10.69 -6.63
C ASP A 25 7.48 -11.08 -5.22
N PRO A 26 7.44 -12.38 -4.87
CA PRO A 26 6.89 -12.82 -3.59
C PRO A 26 7.63 -12.27 -2.36
N ASP A 27 8.96 -12.15 -2.44
CA ASP A 27 9.79 -11.65 -1.34
C ASP A 27 9.61 -10.13 -1.13
N GLU A 28 9.42 -9.36 -2.20
CA GLU A 28 9.07 -7.95 -2.12
C GLU A 28 7.62 -7.73 -1.68
N ALA A 29 6.69 -8.53 -2.21
CA ALA A 29 5.28 -8.52 -1.83
C ALA A 29 5.11 -8.79 -0.33
N GLU A 30 5.79 -9.80 0.22
CA GLU A 30 5.75 -10.12 1.65
C GLU A 30 6.30 -8.96 2.51
N ARG A 31 7.43 -8.35 2.10
CA ARG A 31 7.98 -7.16 2.77
C ARG A 31 7.03 -5.97 2.78
N ILE A 32 6.34 -5.72 1.66
CA ILE A 32 5.34 -4.64 1.58
C ILE A 32 4.15 -4.97 2.49
N THR A 33 3.65 -6.21 2.47
CA THR A 33 2.56 -6.66 3.35
C THR A 33 2.88 -6.45 4.82
N GLU A 34 4.06 -6.87 5.29
CA GLU A 34 4.47 -6.67 6.69
C GLU A 34 4.53 -5.18 7.07
N ALA A 35 5.06 -4.34 6.18
CA ALA A 35 5.14 -2.90 6.40
C ALA A 35 3.75 -2.26 6.45
N VAL A 36 2.83 -2.70 5.59
CA VAL A 36 1.43 -2.25 5.53
C VAL A 36 0.68 -2.64 6.80
N HIS A 37 0.78 -3.91 7.24
CA HIS A 37 0.14 -4.35 8.49
C HIS A 37 0.66 -3.61 9.71
N ARG A 38 1.97 -3.32 9.77
CA ARG A 38 2.54 -2.48 10.83
C ARG A 38 2.01 -1.06 10.79
N ALA A 39 1.90 -0.47 9.59
CA ALA A 39 1.41 0.89 9.39
C ALA A 39 -0.10 1.02 9.67
N ALA A 40 -0.90 -0.01 9.41
CA ALA A 40 -2.34 -0.04 9.66
C ALA A 40 -2.68 0.14 11.15
N GLY A 41 -1.77 -0.22 12.06
CA GLY A 41 -1.92 0.05 13.49
C GLY A 41 -1.66 1.50 13.90
N SER A 42 -1.17 2.35 13.00
CA SER A 42 -0.88 3.77 13.27
C SER A 42 -2.07 4.66 12.90
N PRO A 43 -2.29 5.79 13.60
CA PRO A 43 -3.39 6.70 13.27
C PRO A 43 -3.24 7.28 11.86
N ALA A 44 -4.34 7.37 11.13
CA ALA A 44 -4.40 8.01 9.83
C ALA A 44 -3.99 9.49 9.91
N GLY A 45 -3.24 9.96 8.91
CA GLY A 45 -2.92 11.37 8.77
C GLY A 45 -4.17 12.18 8.41
N ASN A 46 -4.37 13.32 9.06
CA ASN A 46 -5.55 14.16 8.85
C ASN A 46 -5.29 15.35 7.91
N ARG A 47 -4.37 15.20 6.94
CA ARG A 47 -4.05 16.27 5.97
C ARG A 47 -5.01 16.20 4.78
N ARG A 48 -5.60 17.37 4.45
CA ARG A 48 -6.59 17.52 3.37
C ARG A 48 -6.08 17.21 1.96
N ASP A 49 -4.77 17.35 1.73
CA ASP A 49 -4.15 17.15 0.41
C ASP A 49 -3.30 15.87 0.35
N ASP A 50 -3.56 14.90 1.22
CA ASP A 50 -2.76 13.67 1.27
C ASP A 50 -3.20 12.66 0.19
N PHE A 51 -2.25 11.82 -0.23
CA PHE A 51 -2.57 10.68 -1.08
C PHE A 51 -3.16 9.55 -0.23
N VAL A 52 -4.13 8.85 -0.77
CA VAL A 52 -4.64 7.57 -0.24
C VAL A 52 -3.99 6.43 -1.01
N TYR A 53 -3.60 5.38 -0.30
CA TYR A 53 -3.00 4.18 -0.86
C TYR A 53 -3.89 2.99 -0.51
N GLU A 54 -4.41 2.31 -1.51
CA GLU A 54 -5.13 1.06 -1.38
C GLU A 54 -4.18 -0.09 -1.74
N PHE A 55 -3.93 -0.99 -0.79
CA PHE A 55 -3.13 -2.20 -0.96
C PHE A 55 -4.06 -3.40 -1.07
N THR A 56 -4.09 -4.03 -2.24
CA THR A 56 -4.73 -5.32 -2.47
C THR A 56 -3.68 -6.42 -2.39
N ILE A 57 -3.70 -7.17 -1.29
CA ILE A 57 -2.72 -8.21 -0.98
C ILE A 57 -3.34 -9.54 -1.37
N VAL A 58 -2.75 -10.21 -2.35
CA VAL A 58 -3.23 -11.51 -2.81
C VAL A 58 -2.30 -12.57 -2.24
N THR A 59 -2.87 -13.46 -1.43
CA THR A 59 -2.17 -14.61 -0.85
C THR A 59 -2.63 -15.91 -1.51
N THR A 60 -2.04 -17.03 -1.10
CA THR A 60 -2.47 -18.36 -1.57
C THR A 60 -3.87 -18.75 -1.10
N THR A 61 -4.38 -18.13 -0.02
CA THR A 61 -5.63 -18.51 0.63
C THR A 61 -6.72 -17.46 0.52
N GLU A 62 -6.36 -16.18 0.47
CA GLU A 62 -7.31 -15.07 0.47
C GLU A 62 -6.76 -13.79 -0.17
N THR A 63 -7.66 -12.84 -0.43
CA THR A 63 -7.33 -11.48 -0.84
C THR A 63 -7.74 -10.52 0.25
N GLU A 64 -6.80 -9.68 0.68
CA GLU A 64 -6.98 -8.66 1.72
C GLU A 64 -6.88 -7.27 1.10
N HIS A 65 -7.70 -6.32 1.59
CA HIS A 65 -7.63 -4.93 1.19
C HIS A 65 -7.28 -4.08 2.41
N VAL A 66 -6.22 -3.28 2.30
CA VAL A 66 -5.77 -2.35 3.35
C VAL A 66 -5.65 -0.96 2.77
N GLU A 67 -6.35 0.00 3.36
CA GLU A 67 -6.25 1.40 3.00
C GLU A 67 -5.35 2.14 4.00
N LEU A 68 -4.37 2.88 3.48
CA LEU A 68 -3.47 3.71 4.27
C LEU A 68 -3.38 5.12 3.68
N THR A 69 -3.30 6.11 4.56
CA THR A 69 -2.96 7.48 4.17
C THR A 69 -1.47 7.62 3.88
N GLY A 70 -1.09 8.59 3.05
CA GLY A 70 0.30 8.89 2.73
C GLY A 70 1.18 9.15 3.96
N ALA A 71 0.59 9.64 5.06
CA ALA A 71 1.27 9.75 6.34
C ALA A 71 1.65 8.40 6.98
N GLN A 72 0.80 7.36 6.83
CA GLN A 72 1.03 6.03 7.40
C GLN A 72 2.00 5.19 6.56
N VAL A 73 1.99 5.33 5.23
CA VAL A 73 2.82 4.51 4.36
C VAL A 73 4.31 4.81 4.61
N PRO A 74 5.15 3.83 4.95
CA PRO A 74 6.58 4.04 5.14
C PRO A 74 7.27 4.60 3.89
N ALA A 75 8.32 5.42 4.08
CA ALA A 75 9.05 6.03 2.96
C ALA A 75 9.72 4.99 2.04
N GLU A 76 10.15 3.85 2.60
CA GLU A 76 10.72 2.73 1.85
C GLU A 76 9.69 2.12 0.89
N VAL A 77 8.46 1.90 1.34
CA VAL A 77 7.36 1.40 0.51
C VAL A 77 7.03 2.42 -0.57
N ARG A 78 6.87 3.70 -0.20
CA ARG A 78 6.63 4.79 -1.17
C ARG A 78 7.70 4.88 -2.26
N ALA A 79 8.96 4.64 -1.92
CA ALA A 79 10.06 4.67 -2.89
C ALA A 79 9.99 3.54 -3.93
N ARG A 80 9.30 2.43 -3.63
CA ARG A 80 9.08 1.29 -4.53
C ARG A 80 7.82 1.44 -5.39
N LEU A 81 6.83 2.22 -4.94
CA LEU A 81 5.56 2.46 -5.63
C LEU A 81 5.62 3.60 -6.68
N ARG A 82 6.69 3.62 -7.49
CA ARG A 82 6.92 4.70 -8.46
C ARG A 82 6.07 4.57 -9.71
#